data_AF-A0A920UNA5-F1
#
_entry.id   AF-A0A920UNA5-F1
#
_cell.length_a   1.000
_cell.length_b   1.000
_cell.length_c   1.000
_cell.angle_alpha   90.00
_cell.angle_beta   90.00
_cell.angle_gamma   90.00
#
_symmetry.space_group_name_H-M   'P 1'
#
loop_
_entity.id
_entity.type
_entity.pdbx_description
1 polymer ?
#
loop_
_entity_poly.entity_id
_entity_poly.type
_entity_poly.pdbx_seq_one_letter_code
_entity_poly.pdbx_strand_id
1 'polypeptide(L)'
;MTDKYGMKALESIAEPSSIIYEFPILDSEASNILASNICNEFDPSIMIAVERCGINELGKYSNMHGQDITPYTAKIDCLFQNKITSIGIGDGGNEIGMGNLYAQVKDNSKLVRFPTTIEVDELVIASVSNWGAYGLIAAISLIKNQNLLVSVEEEIEIINTLVGLGVVDGMSGKPESFVDGFDLDSNSKILKNLHSFLN
;
A
#
# COMPACT_ATOMS: atom_id res chain seq x y z
N MET A 1 -9.13 3.23 2.22
CA MET A 1 -8.95 4.54 2.86
C MET A 1 -7.74 5.22 2.23
N THR A 2 -7.81 6.52 1.98
CA THR A 2 -6.70 7.29 1.39
C THR A 2 -6.82 8.77 1.76
N ASP A 3 -5.90 9.61 1.33
CA ASP A 3 -5.98 11.07 1.47
C ASP A 3 -6.62 11.72 0.24
N LYS A 4 -6.92 13.03 0.33
CA LYS A 4 -7.54 13.81 -0.74
C LYS A 4 -6.86 13.69 -2.12
N TYR A 5 -5.57 13.36 -2.18
CA TYR A 5 -4.85 13.19 -3.46
C TYR A 5 -5.10 11.82 -4.08
N GLY A 6 -5.30 10.79 -3.25
CA GLY A 6 -5.63 9.43 -3.70
C GLY A 6 -7.13 9.16 -3.87
N MET A 7 -8.01 10.02 -3.37
CA MET A 7 -9.46 9.76 -3.32
C MET A 7 -10.05 9.43 -4.69
N LYS A 8 -9.84 10.29 -5.69
CA LYS A 8 -10.41 10.11 -7.03
C LYS A 8 -9.93 8.81 -7.70
N ALA A 9 -8.66 8.46 -7.48
CA ALA A 9 -8.07 7.21 -7.97
C ALA A 9 -8.78 6.01 -7.34
N LEU A 10 -8.88 5.98 -6.01
CA LEU A 10 -9.52 4.88 -5.30
C LEU A 10 -11.01 4.75 -5.63
N GLU A 11 -11.74 5.86 -5.75
CA GLU A 11 -13.15 5.90 -6.18
C GLU A 11 -13.37 5.30 -7.56
N SER A 12 -12.42 5.45 -8.47
CA SER A 12 -12.56 4.95 -9.85
C SER A 12 -12.41 3.43 -10.00
N ILE A 13 -11.76 2.77 -9.03
CA ILE A 13 -11.42 1.34 -9.10
C ILE A 13 -12.05 0.51 -7.98
N ALA A 14 -12.70 1.15 -7.01
CA ALA A 14 -13.32 0.46 -5.90
C ALA A 14 -14.60 -0.27 -6.34
N GLU A 15 -14.78 -1.47 -5.80
CA GLU A 15 -16.04 -2.20 -5.94
C GLU A 15 -17.22 -1.40 -5.34
N PRO A 16 -18.43 -1.46 -5.92
CA PRO A 16 -19.59 -0.68 -5.44
C PRO A 16 -19.97 -0.91 -3.98
N SER A 17 -19.59 -2.05 -3.39
CA SER A 17 -19.82 -2.39 -1.99
C SER A 17 -18.79 -1.81 -1.03
N SER A 18 -17.71 -1.21 -1.54
CA SER A 18 -16.62 -0.66 -0.74
C SER A 18 -17.00 0.67 -0.12
N ILE A 19 -16.65 0.86 1.16
CA ILE A 19 -16.67 2.17 1.79
C ILE A 19 -15.32 2.83 1.58
N ILE A 20 -15.31 3.95 0.86
CA ILE A 20 -14.12 4.76 0.64
C ILE A 20 -14.12 5.89 1.64
N TYR A 21 -13.06 5.95 2.44
CA TYR A 21 -12.87 6.95 3.47
C TYR A 21 -11.69 7.86 3.13
N GLU A 22 -11.95 9.17 3.05
CA GLU A 22 -10.90 10.19 2.99
C GLU A 22 -10.38 10.46 4.40
N PHE A 23 -9.15 10.05 4.67
CA PHE A 23 -8.44 10.45 5.88
C PHE A 23 -7.77 11.81 5.64
N PRO A 24 -8.20 12.88 6.34
CA PRO A 24 -7.68 14.22 6.13
C PRO A 24 -6.21 14.35 6.53
N ILE A 25 -5.48 15.24 5.85
CA ILE A 25 -4.11 15.58 6.21
C ILE A 25 -4.14 16.52 7.43
N LEU A 26 -3.94 15.95 8.62
CA LEU A 26 -3.97 16.64 9.91
C LEU A 26 -2.60 16.60 10.60
N ASP A 27 -2.45 17.33 11.70
CA ASP A 27 -1.36 17.10 12.65
C ASP A 27 -1.48 15.75 13.38
N SER A 28 -0.46 15.37 14.13
CA SER A 28 -0.40 14.06 14.77
C SER A 28 -1.46 13.88 15.85
N GLU A 29 -1.81 14.92 16.61
CA GLU A 29 -2.80 14.82 17.69
C GLU A 29 -4.19 14.58 17.11
N ALA A 30 -4.60 15.42 16.15
CA ALA A 30 -5.89 15.29 15.49
C ALA A 30 -5.99 13.99 14.68
N SER A 31 -4.90 13.53 14.06
CA SER A 31 -4.87 12.23 13.35
C SER A 31 -5.11 11.07 14.32
N ASN A 32 -4.46 11.05 15.49
CA ASN A 32 -4.63 9.98 16.48
C ASN A 32 -6.05 9.92 17.04
N ILE A 33 -6.66 11.08 17.30
CA ILE A 33 -8.07 11.16 17.74
C ILE A 33 -8.98 10.58 16.65
N LEU A 34 -8.76 10.98 15.39
CA LEU A 34 -9.55 10.50 14.27
C LEU A 34 -9.39 8.99 14.06
N ALA A 35 -8.17 8.46 14.10
CA ALA A 35 -7.93 7.03 14.01
C ALA A 35 -8.62 6.25 15.11
N SER A 36 -8.57 6.73 16.35
CA SER A 36 -9.29 6.10 17.48
C SER A 36 -10.80 6.06 17.21
N ASN A 37 -11.37 7.15 16.71
CA ASN A 37 -12.80 7.22 16.37
C ASN A 37 -13.16 6.26 15.23
N ILE A 38 -12.36 6.20 14.16
CA ILE A 38 -12.55 5.28 13.04
C ILE A 38 -12.46 3.83 13.53
N CYS A 39 -11.46 3.48 14.31
CA CYS A 39 -11.31 2.13 14.87
C CYS A 39 -12.53 1.76 15.74
N ASN A 40 -13.06 2.68 16.53
CA ASN A 40 -14.27 2.44 17.34
C ASN A 40 -15.55 2.36 16.50
N GLU A 41 -15.66 3.14 15.43
CA GLU A 41 -16.84 3.18 14.56
C GLU A 41 -16.94 1.94 13.68
N PHE A 42 -15.83 1.57 13.03
CA PHE A 42 -15.79 0.46 12.07
C PHE A 42 -15.46 -0.89 12.73
N ASP A 43 -14.88 -0.88 13.93
CA ASP A 43 -14.45 -2.08 14.69
C ASP A 43 -13.76 -3.15 13.81
N PRO A 44 -12.69 -2.77 13.07
CA PRO A 44 -12.09 -3.67 12.09
C PRO A 44 -11.40 -4.84 12.79
N SER A 45 -11.65 -6.06 12.31
CA SER A 45 -10.94 -7.25 12.80
C SER A 45 -9.50 -7.35 12.28
N ILE A 46 -9.19 -6.66 11.18
CA ILE A 46 -7.87 -6.65 10.54
C ILE A 46 -7.64 -5.33 9.81
N MET A 47 -6.40 -4.86 9.79
CA MET A 47 -5.94 -3.74 8.95
C MET A 47 -4.87 -4.23 7.99
N ILE A 48 -4.93 -3.78 6.73
CA ILE A 48 -3.96 -4.14 5.71
C ILE A 48 -3.48 -2.84 5.04
N ALA A 49 -2.18 -2.60 5.07
CA ALA A 49 -1.53 -1.54 4.30
C ALA A 49 -0.84 -2.15 3.07
N VAL A 50 -1.07 -1.57 1.90
CA VAL A 50 -0.36 -1.90 0.66
C VAL A 50 0.27 -0.62 0.15
N GLU A 51 1.60 -0.58 0.06
CA GLU A 51 2.35 0.55 -0.51
C GLU A 51 2.02 1.90 0.15
N ARG A 52 1.73 1.90 1.45
CA ARG A 52 1.36 3.12 2.17
C ARG A 52 2.52 3.62 3.01
N CYS A 53 3.03 4.80 2.71
CA CYS A 53 4.13 5.41 3.45
C CYS A 53 3.81 5.58 4.95
N GLY A 54 4.74 5.20 5.82
CA GLY A 54 4.69 5.38 7.27
C GLY A 54 5.71 6.40 7.77
N ILE A 55 5.49 6.90 9.00
CA ILE A 55 6.37 7.91 9.59
C ILE A 55 7.77 7.35 9.92
N ASN A 56 8.80 8.12 9.60
CA ASN A 56 10.19 7.81 9.94
C ASN A 56 10.60 8.35 11.33
N GLU A 57 11.83 8.04 11.77
CA GLU A 57 12.36 8.45 13.08
C GLU A 57 12.43 9.98 13.28
N LEU A 58 12.36 10.77 12.21
CA LEU A 58 12.36 12.23 12.23
C LEU A 58 10.95 12.82 12.30
N GLY A 59 9.91 11.99 12.40
CA GLY A 59 8.52 12.44 12.41
C GLY A 59 8.01 12.89 11.03
N LYS A 60 8.62 12.39 9.95
CA LYS A 60 8.30 12.78 8.56
C LYS A 60 7.87 11.59 7.72
N TYR A 61 7.16 11.87 6.64
CA TYR A 61 6.89 10.92 5.56
C TYR A 61 7.85 11.22 4.43
N SER A 62 8.53 10.21 3.91
CA SER A 62 9.53 10.38 2.86
C SER A 62 9.33 9.38 1.74
N ASN A 63 9.49 9.82 0.50
CA ASN A 63 9.46 8.92 -0.65
C ASN A 63 10.82 8.19 -0.81
N MET A 64 10.90 7.28 -1.78
CA MET A 64 12.11 6.51 -2.07
C MET A 64 13.35 7.38 -2.38
N HIS A 65 13.15 8.61 -2.86
CA HIS A 65 14.21 9.59 -3.13
C HIS A 65 14.65 10.39 -1.89
N GLY A 66 14.05 10.12 -0.73
CA GLY A 66 14.30 10.83 0.53
C GLY A 66 13.72 12.25 0.58
N GLN A 67 12.75 12.56 -0.28
CA GLN A 67 12.04 13.84 -0.26
C GLN A 67 10.94 13.83 0.79
N ASP A 68 10.78 14.94 1.50
CA ASP A 68 9.72 15.11 2.50
C ASP A 68 8.36 15.29 1.80
N ILE A 69 7.48 14.31 1.97
CA ILE A 69 6.12 14.30 1.43
C ILE A 69 5.06 14.54 2.52
N THR A 70 5.47 14.85 3.76
CA THR A 70 4.57 15.07 4.91
C THR A 70 3.41 16.02 4.62
N PRO A 71 3.58 17.16 3.91
CA PRO A 71 2.46 18.06 3.60
C PRO A 71 1.38 17.44 2.70
N TYR A 72 1.70 16.34 2.03
CA TYR A 72 0.85 15.64 1.05
C TYR A 72 0.39 14.26 1.53
N THR A 73 0.78 13.84 2.73
CA THR A 73 0.51 12.49 3.25
C THR A 73 -0.36 12.58 4.49
N ALA A 74 -1.57 11.99 4.42
CA ALA A 74 -2.35 11.75 5.62
C ALA A 74 -1.66 10.71 6.49
N LYS A 75 -1.66 10.95 7.81
CA LYS A 75 -1.00 10.13 8.85
C LYS A 75 -1.77 8.85 9.15
N ILE A 76 -2.10 8.07 8.12
CA ILE A 76 -2.94 6.86 8.20
C ILE A 76 -2.30 5.77 9.06
N ASP A 77 -0.97 5.80 9.19
CA ASP A 77 -0.20 4.92 10.07
C ASP A 77 -0.60 4.98 11.54
N CYS A 78 -1.24 6.05 12.02
CA CYS A 78 -1.80 6.08 13.37
C CYS A 78 -2.88 5.02 13.61
N LEU A 79 -3.57 4.52 12.57
CA LEU A 79 -4.50 3.40 12.71
C LEU A 79 -3.78 2.12 13.18
N PHE A 80 -2.55 1.92 12.72
CA PHE A 80 -1.72 0.74 13.00
C PHE A 80 -1.15 0.71 14.43
N GLN A 81 -1.41 1.74 15.23
CA GLN A 81 -1.03 1.79 16.65
C GLN A 81 -2.16 1.30 17.60
N ASN A 82 -3.36 1.00 17.09
CA ASN A 82 -4.55 0.69 17.90
C ASN A 82 -4.69 -0.79 18.33
N LYS A 83 -3.62 -1.59 18.30
CA LYS A 83 -3.61 -3.02 18.68
C LYS A 83 -4.62 -3.91 17.93
N ILE A 84 -4.99 -3.51 16.72
CA ILE A 84 -5.77 -4.34 15.80
C ILE A 84 -4.78 -5.16 14.97
N THR A 85 -5.07 -6.45 14.74
CA THR A 85 -4.25 -7.32 13.89
C THR A 85 -3.95 -6.65 12.56
N SER A 86 -2.68 -6.59 12.19
CA SER A 86 -2.21 -5.75 11.10
C SER A 86 -1.28 -6.48 10.15
N ILE A 87 -1.46 -6.20 8.85
CA ILE A 87 -0.60 -6.69 7.77
C ILE A 87 -0.04 -5.49 7.01
N GLY A 88 1.28 -5.48 6.80
CA GLY A 88 1.95 -4.55 5.90
C GLY A 88 2.45 -5.27 4.65
N ILE A 89 2.29 -4.63 3.48
CA ILE A 89 2.87 -5.06 2.21
C ILE A 89 3.70 -3.90 1.66
N GLY A 90 5.00 -4.12 1.50
CA GLY A 90 5.96 -3.10 1.09
C GLY A 90 7.15 -3.68 0.32
N ASP A 91 7.86 -2.81 -0.39
CA ASP A 91 9.03 -3.17 -1.20
C ASP A 91 10.24 -2.22 -1.01
N GLY A 92 10.03 -0.97 -0.54
CA GLY A 92 11.08 0.05 -0.43
C GLY A 92 11.69 0.22 0.96
N GLY A 93 10.90 0.07 2.02
CA GLY A 93 11.31 0.22 3.42
C GLY A 93 10.75 1.46 4.14
N ASN A 94 10.00 2.32 3.44
CA ASN A 94 9.33 3.50 3.99
C ASN A 94 7.81 3.31 4.14
N GLU A 95 7.30 2.11 3.89
CA GLU A 95 5.90 1.72 3.96
C GLU A 95 5.52 1.17 5.33
N ILE A 96 4.26 1.36 5.74
CA ILE A 96 3.68 0.78 6.96
C ILE A 96 3.97 -0.72 7.02
N GLY A 97 4.59 -1.15 8.12
CA GLY A 97 5.00 -2.53 8.38
C GLY A 97 6.49 -2.80 8.14
N MET A 98 7.16 -2.02 7.29
CA MET A 98 8.62 -2.16 7.10
C MET A 98 9.43 -1.77 8.34
N GLY A 99 8.79 -1.18 9.37
CA GLY A 99 9.39 -1.01 10.70
C GLY A 99 9.86 -2.34 11.31
N ASN A 100 9.22 -3.47 10.98
CA ASN A 100 9.65 -4.81 11.44
C ASN A 100 11.08 -5.15 10.98
N LEU A 101 11.56 -4.50 9.91
CA LEU A 101 12.89 -4.66 9.33
C LEU A 101 13.73 -3.38 9.46
N TYR A 102 13.40 -2.49 10.40
CA TYR A 102 14.00 -1.17 10.52
C TYR A 102 15.53 -1.19 10.51
N ALA A 103 16.16 -2.08 11.30
CA ALA A 103 17.61 -2.18 11.40
C ALA A 103 18.23 -2.62 10.05
N GLN A 104 17.62 -3.61 9.40
CA GLN A 104 18.06 -4.15 8.12
C GLN A 104 17.95 -3.12 6.99
N VAL A 105 16.87 -2.32 6.99
CA VAL A 105 16.70 -1.23 6.02
C VAL A 105 17.68 -0.10 6.30
N LYS A 106 17.83 0.33 7.57
CA LYS A 106 18.73 1.41 7.99
C LYS A 106 20.20 1.12 7.67
N ASP A 107 20.63 -0.12 7.83
CA ASP A 107 22.02 -0.52 7.60
C ASP A 107 22.33 -0.81 6.11
N ASN A 108 21.33 -0.73 5.22
CA ASN A 108 21.49 -1.00 3.80
C ASN A 108 21.40 0.28 2.96
N SER A 109 22.55 0.80 2.54
CA SER A 109 22.64 2.03 1.74
C SER A 109 22.01 1.94 0.33
N LYS A 110 21.55 0.76 -0.10
CA LYS A 110 20.81 0.58 -1.37
C LYS A 110 19.31 0.75 -1.21
N LEU A 111 18.81 0.77 0.03
CA LEU A 111 17.39 0.98 0.34
C LEU A 111 17.14 2.45 0.71
N VAL A 112 15.91 2.74 1.09
CA VAL A 112 15.49 4.10 1.44
C VAL A 112 16.34 4.70 2.55
N ARG A 113 16.66 6.00 2.39
CA ARG A 113 17.45 6.74 3.38
C ARG A 113 16.74 6.92 4.72
N PHE A 114 15.41 7.03 4.67
CA PHE A 114 14.58 7.29 5.84
C PHE A 114 13.54 6.16 6.00
N PRO A 115 13.93 5.03 6.61
CA PRO A 115 13.00 3.94 6.87
C PRO A 115 11.86 4.37 7.79
N THR A 116 10.70 3.79 7.57
CA THR A 116 9.54 3.93 8.47
C THR A 116 9.82 3.25 9.81
N THR A 117 9.23 3.78 10.87
CA THR A 117 9.26 3.17 12.21
C THR A 117 8.00 2.38 12.53
N ILE A 118 7.06 2.32 11.59
CA ILE A 118 5.75 1.70 11.80
C ILE A 118 5.86 0.19 11.58
N GLU A 119 5.67 -0.55 12.66
CA GLU A 119 5.60 -2.01 12.71
C GLU A 119 4.16 -2.51 12.47
N VAL A 120 4.05 -3.78 12.11
CA VAL A 120 2.80 -4.53 11.93
C VAL A 120 2.97 -5.94 12.48
N ASP A 121 1.87 -6.67 12.70
CA ASP A 121 1.94 -8.05 13.18
C ASP A 121 2.54 -8.99 12.13
N GLU A 122 2.14 -8.84 10.86
CA GLU A 122 2.63 -9.65 9.75
C GLU A 122 3.11 -8.78 8.58
N LEU A 123 4.29 -9.08 8.05
CA LEU A 123 4.90 -8.33 6.96
C LEU A 123 5.07 -9.22 5.72
N VAL A 124 4.56 -8.75 4.58
CA VAL A 124 4.84 -9.32 3.26
C VAL A 124 5.78 -8.39 2.51
N ILE A 125 6.99 -8.87 2.21
CA ILE A 125 7.93 -8.17 1.33
C ILE A 125 7.80 -8.69 -0.11
N ALA A 126 7.80 -7.78 -1.07
CA ALA A 126 7.77 -8.12 -2.50
C ALA A 126 8.72 -7.20 -3.29
N SER A 127 8.89 -7.47 -4.59
CA SER A 127 9.61 -6.55 -5.48
C SER A 127 8.73 -5.40 -5.99
N VAL A 128 7.42 -5.59 -5.93
CA VAL A 128 6.35 -4.63 -6.23
C VAL A 128 5.23 -4.95 -5.25
N SER A 129 4.78 -3.99 -4.46
CA SER A 129 3.75 -4.20 -3.44
C SER A 129 2.45 -4.79 -3.99
N ASN A 130 2.06 -4.46 -5.22
CA ASN A 130 0.92 -5.11 -5.90
C ASN A 130 1.10 -6.62 -6.02
N TRP A 131 2.30 -7.08 -6.37
CA TRP A 131 2.59 -8.52 -6.49
C TRP A 131 2.54 -9.21 -5.12
N GLY A 132 2.98 -8.53 -4.06
CA GLY A 132 2.81 -9.00 -2.68
C GLY A 132 1.33 -9.18 -2.32
N ALA A 133 0.48 -8.21 -2.68
CA ALA A 133 -0.96 -8.29 -2.48
C ALA A 133 -1.58 -9.46 -3.28
N TYR A 134 -1.19 -9.67 -4.53
CA TYR A 134 -1.64 -10.83 -5.31
C TYR A 134 -1.17 -12.16 -4.71
N GLY A 135 0.06 -12.22 -4.19
CA GLY A 135 0.56 -13.38 -3.47
C GLY A 135 -0.27 -13.71 -2.22
N LEU A 136 -0.66 -12.69 -1.44
CA LEU A 136 -1.57 -12.85 -0.31
C LEU A 136 -2.95 -13.36 -0.75
N ILE A 137 -3.52 -12.78 -1.81
CA ILE A 137 -4.81 -13.22 -2.36
C ILE A 137 -4.73 -14.67 -2.85
N ALA A 138 -3.64 -15.06 -3.52
CA ALA A 138 -3.42 -16.45 -3.95
C ALA A 138 -3.34 -17.42 -2.76
N ALA A 139 -2.68 -17.04 -1.67
CA ALA A 139 -2.66 -17.85 -0.45
C ALA A 139 -4.08 -18.01 0.15
N ILE A 140 -4.89 -16.94 0.17
CA ILE A 140 -6.30 -17.01 0.59
C ILE A 140 -7.10 -17.91 -0.36
N SER A 141 -6.87 -17.84 -1.66
CA SER A 141 -7.53 -18.68 -2.67
C SER A 141 -7.31 -20.16 -2.42
N LEU A 142 -6.10 -20.57 -2.06
CA LEU A 142 -5.80 -21.97 -1.68
C LEU A 142 -6.60 -22.40 -0.45
N ILE A 143 -6.67 -21.55 0.58
CA ILE A 143 -7.41 -21.84 1.82
C ILE A 143 -8.91 -21.96 1.55
N LYS A 144 -9.45 -21.10 0.67
CA LYS A 144 -10.88 -21.06 0.33
C LYS A 144 -11.25 -22.06 -0.77
N ASN A 145 -10.28 -22.70 -1.40
CA ASN A 145 -10.47 -23.52 -2.59
C ASN A 145 -11.28 -22.79 -3.68
N GLN A 146 -10.95 -21.53 -3.90
CA GLN A 146 -11.60 -20.64 -4.87
C GLN A 146 -10.58 -19.62 -5.37
N ASN A 147 -10.45 -19.47 -6.69
CA ASN A 147 -9.60 -18.41 -7.25
C ASN A 147 -10.24 -17.04 -7.01
N LEU A 148 -9.54 -16.16 -6.28
CA LEU A 148 -9.97 -14.82 -5.88
C LEU A 148 -9.08 -13.73 -6.50
N LEU A 149 -8.10 -14.12 -7.32
CA LEU A 149 -7.26 -13.17 -8.04
C LEU A 149 -8.11 -12.41 -9.06
N VAL A 150 -7.83 -11.11 -9.16
CA VAL A 150 -8.24 -10.29 -10.30
C VAL A 150 -7.68 -10.90 -11.58
N SER A 151 -8.41 -10.81 -12.69
CA SER A 151 -7.90 -11.25 -13.99
C SER A 151 -6.81 -10.31 -14.51
N VAL A 152 -6.03 -10.78 -15.48
CA VAL A 152 -5.00 -9.98 -16.15
C VAL A 152 -5.63 -8.80 -16.89
N GLU A 153 -6.77 -9.04 -17.52
CA GLU A 153 -7.51 -8.02 -18.26
C GLU A 153 -8.01 -6.90 -17.33
N GLU A 154 -8.56 -7.28 -16.17
CA GLU A 154 -8.98 -6.33 -15.13
C GLU A 154 -7.80 -5.55 -14.54
N GLU A 155 -6.65 -6.19 -14.27
CA GLU A 155 -5.43 -5.49 -13.80
C GLU A 155 -4.99 -4.40 -14.79
N ILE A 156 -4.94 -4.73 -16.08
CA ILE A 156 -4.59 -3.78 -17.14
C ILE A 156 -5.60 -2.63 -17.21
N GLU A 157 -6.90 -2.91 -17.06
CA GLU A 157 -7.95 -1.89 -17.06
C GLU A 157 -7.82 -0.94 -15.86
N ILE A 158 -7.56 -1.48 -14.66
CA ILE A 158 -7.30 -0.70 -13.45
C ILE A 158 -6.09 0.21 -13.66
N ILE A 159 -4.94 -0.32 -14.11
CA ILE A 159 -3.72 0.48 -14.32
C ILE A 159 -3.98 1.61 -15.33
N ASN A 160 -4.59 1.31 -16.47
CA ASN A 160 -4.88 2.32 -17.48
C ASN A 160 -5.88 3.38 -17.00
N THR A 161 -6.87 2.99 -16.19
CA THR A 161 -7.83 3.91 -15.58
C THR A 161 -7.11 4.88 -14.63
N LEU A 162 -6.24 4.36 -13.77
CA LEU A 162 -5.45 5.17 -12.84
C LEU A 162 -4.51 6.14 -13.56
N VAL A 163 -3.81 5.67 -14.59
CA VAL A 163 -2.94 6.51 -15.43
C VAL A 163 -3.74 7.61 -16.13
N GLY A 164 -4.94 7.29 -16.63
CA GLY A 164 -5.87 8.27 -17.22
C GLY A 164 -6.33 9.35 -16.23
N LEU A 165 -6.25 9.09 -14.93
CA LEU A 165 -6.52 10.05 -13.86
C LEU A 165 -5.28 10.84 -13.42
N GLY A 166 -4.11 10.56 -14.01
CA GLY A 166 -2.85 11.21 -13.70
C GLY A 166 -2.06 10.54 -12.58
N VAL A 167 -2.41 9.32 -12.17
CA VAL A 167 -1.55 8.50 -11.31
C VAL A 167 -0.27 8.20 -12.10
N VAL A 168 0.87 8.30 -11.41
CA VAL A 168 2.19 8.19 -12.01
C VAL A 168 2.88 6.91 -11.58
N ASP A 169 3.77 6.41 -12.44
CA ASP A 169 4.75 5.40 -12.06
C ASP A 169 5.73 5.99 -11.03
N GLY A 170 6.01 5.23 -9.97
CA GLY A 170 6.85 5.68 -8.85
C GLY A 170 8.31 5.90 -9.22
N MET A 171 8.81 5.21 -10.26
CA MET A 171 10.19 5.28 -10.71
C MET A 171 10.42 6.42 -11.71
N SER A 172 9.51 6.61 -12.65
CA SER A 172 9.64 7.63 -13.70
C SER A 172 9.01 8.98 -13.34
N GLY A 173 8.04 8.97 -12.42
CA GLY A 173 7.23 10.15 -12.05
C GLY A 173 6.30 10.62 -13.17
N LYS A 174 5.99 9.77 -14.15
CA LYS A 174 5.13 10.09 -15.29
C LYS A 174 3.84 9.25 -15.28
N PRO A 175 2.74 9.77 -15.83
CA PRO A 175 1.51 9.00 -16.02
C PRO A 175 1.68 8.05 -17.22
N GLU A 176 2.33 6.92 -16.98
CA GLU A 176 2.53 5.85 -17.94
C GLU A 176 2.07 4.52 -17.33
N SER A 177 1.63 3.57 -18.18
CA SER A 177 1.11 2.27 -17.75
C SER A 177 2.21 1.32 -17.28
N PHE A 178 2.89 1.75 -16.22
CA PHE A 178 3.97 1.08 -15.53
C PHE A 178 3.65 1.06 -14.03
N VAL A 179 4.18 0.06 -13.34
CA VAL A 179 4.18 -0.04 -11.89
C VAL A 179 5.61 -0.37 -11.48
N ASP A 180 6.22 0.52 -10.69
CA ASP A 180 7.62 0.47 -10.25
C ASP A 180 8.63 0.21 -11.39
N GLY A 181 8.39 0.84 -12.54
CA GLY A 181 9.24 0.70 -13.73
C GLY A 181 9.06 -0.61 -14.50
N PHE A 182 8.08 -1.44 -14.13
CA PHE A 182 7.67 -2.62 -14.89
C PHE A 182 6.48 -2.29 -15.81
N ASP A 183 6.58 -2.70 -17.07
CA ASP A 183 5.49 -2.54 -18.04
C ASP A 183 4.30 -3.48 -17.75
N LEU A 184 3.20 -3.28 -18.47
CA LEU A 184 2.00 -4.10 -18.35
C LEU A 184 2.28 -5.60 -18.59
N ASP A 185 3.15 -5.94 -19.53
CA ASP A 185 3.48 -7.34 -19.84
C ASP A 185 4.22 -8.01 -18.68
N SER A 186 5.15 -7.30 -18.05
CA SER A 186 5.91 -7.77 -16.89
C SER A 186 5.00 -7.98 -15.69
N ASN A 187 4.11 -7.01 -15.39
CA ASN A 187 3.11 -7.14 -14.32
C ASN A 187 2.16 -8.31 -14.59
N SER A 188 1.57 -8.36 -15.80
CA SER A 188 0.67 -9.42 -16.24
C SER A 188 1.28 -10.82 -16.12
N LYS A 189 2.58 -10.96 -16.37
CA LYS A 189 3.28 -12.25 -16.27
C LYS A 189 3.25 -12.80 -14.85
N ILE A 190 3.37 -11.94 -13.83
CA ILE A 190 3.30 -12.36 -12.43
C ILE A 190 1.91 -12.88 -12.11
N LEU A 191 0.87 -12.13 -12.49
CA LEU A 191 -0.51 -12.51 -12.24
C LEU A 191 -0.90 -13.81 -12.99
N LYS A 192 -0.47 -13.97 -14.25
CA LYS A 192 -0.62 -15.23 -15.01
C LYS A 192 0.01 -16.43 -14.30
N ASN A 193 1.20 -16.26 -13.75
CA ASN A 193 1.88 -17.33 -13.02
C ASN A 193 1.11 -17.70 -11.74
N LEU A 194 0.56 -16.71 -11.03
CA LEU A 194 -0.27 -16.96 -9.85
C LEU A 194 -1.58 -17.68 -10.20
N HIS A 195 -2.27 -17.30 -11.29
CA HIS A 195 -3.43 -18.06 -11.77
C HIS A 195 -3.05 -19.51 -12.14
N SER A 196 -1.93 -19.70 -12.84
CA SER A 196 -1.46 -21.05 -13.19
C SER A 196 -1.09 -21.88 -11.97
N PHE A 197 -0.67 -21.26 -10.87
CA PHE A 197 -0.35 -21.94 -9.62
C PHE A 197 -1.59 -22.39 -8.84
N LEU A 198 -2.72 -21.68 -8.99
CA LEU A 198 -3.98 -22.02 -8.33
C LEU A 198 -4.80 -23.10 -9.07
N ASN A 199 -4.43 -23.43 -10.30
CA ASN A 199 -5.08 -24.44 -11.14
C ASN A 199 -4.35 -25.79 -11.06
#